data_AF-A0A537SAH7-F1
#
_entry.id   AF-A0A537SAH7-F1
#
_cell.length_a   1.000
_cell.length_b   1.000
_cell.length_c   1.000
_cell.angle_alpha   90.00
_cell.angle_beta   90.00
_cell.angle_gamma   90.00
#
_symmetry.space_group_name_H-M   'P 1'
#
loop_
_entity.id
_entity.type
_entity.pdbx_description
1 polymer ?
#
loop_
_entity_poly.entity_id
_entity_poly.type
_entity_poly.pdbx_seq_one_letter_code
_entity_poly.pdbx_strand_id
1 'polypeptide(L)'
;MSDGAKGLTRQHMCDRLAMEFEDGWVVNLGIGIPTLCSNFDFGDRQIIFHAENGVIGYGPLTGAGKEDLHLVNAGGQHVTLNPGAAIVHHADSFGMIRSGRIDVTVLGAYEVAENGDFANWKMAGQKGGGIGGAMDLAACAKHV
;
A
#
# COMPACT_ATOMS: atom_id res chain seq x y z
N MET A 1 -5.29 -10.53 37.79
CA MET A 1 -5.15 -11.36 36.58
C MET A 1 -5.97 -10.68 35.51
N SER A 2 -5.33 -10.04 34.52
CA SER A 2 -6.06 -9.42 33.42
C SER A 2 -6.59 -10.53 32.52
N ASP A 3 -7.92 -10.65 32.42
CA ASP A 3 -8.55 -11.44 31.37
C ASP A 3 -7.91 -11.07 30.02
N GLY A 4 -7.44 -12.09 29.31
CA GLY A 4 -6.58 -11.94 28.13
C GLY A 4 -7.25 -11.14 27.02
N ALA A 5 -6.91 -9.86 26.91
CA ALA A 5 -7.28 -9.06 25.75
C ALA A 5 -6.68 -9.72 24.49
N LYS A 6 -7.55 -10.28 23.64
CA LYS A 6 -7.15 -10.72 22.30
C LYS A 6 -6.59 -9.50 21.57
N GLY A 7 -5.35 -9.60 21.08
CA GLY A 7 -4.73 -8.58 20.25
C GLY A 7 -5.56 -8.27 19.00
N LEU A 8 -5.27 -7.14 18.36
CA LEU A 8 -5.93 -6.73 17.12
C LEU A 8 -5.73 -7.80 16.03
N THR A 9 -6.77 -8.05 15.23
CA THR A 9 -6.61 -8.83 13.99
C THR A 9 -5.83 -7.99 12.97
N ARG A 10 -5.31 -8.63 11.92
CA ARG A 10 -4.64 -7.91 10.82
C ARG A 10 -5.55 -6.84 10.21
N GLN A 11 -6.83 -7.16 10.01
CA GLN A 11 -7.80 -6.19 9.53
C GLN A 11 -8.01 -5.06 10.53
N HIS A 12 -8.15 -5.33 11.83
CA HIS A 12 -8.31 -4.26 12.83
C HIS A 12 -7.10 -3.31 12.90
N MET A 13 -5.88 -3.80 12.69
CA MET A 13 -4.68 -2.95 12.60
C MET A 13 -4.75 -2.02 11.38
N CYS A 14 -5.15 -2.55 10.23
CA CYS A 14 -5.31 -1.78 9.00
C CYS A 14 -6.48 -0.80 9.07
N ASP A 15 -7.61 -1.18 9.66
CA ASP A 15 -8.76 -0.30 9.86
C ASP A 15 -8.36 0.89 10.72
N ARG A 16 -7.63 0.65 11.82
CA ARG A 16 -7.11 1.71 12.66
C ARG A 16 -6.23 2.67 11.87
N LEU A 17 -5.31 2.17 11.04
CA LEU A 17 -4.43 3.02 10.24
C LEU A 17 -5.21 3.78 9.14
N ALA A 18 -6.11 3.10 8.44
CA ALA A 18 -6.91 3.69 7.37
C ALA A 18 -7.83 4.82 7.85
N MET A 19 -8.18 4.87 9.14
CA MET A 19 -8.88 6.01 9.74
C MET A 19 -8.09 7.33 9.61
N GLU A 20 -6.75 7.27 9.56
CA GLU A 20 -5.88 8.45 9.43
C GLU A 20 -5.82 9.00 8.00
N PHE A 21 -6.35 8.28 6.99
CA PHE A 21 -6.32 8.76 5.61
C PHE A 21 -7.28 9.93 5.42
N GLU A 22 -6.81 11.02 4.84
CA GLU A 22 -7.65 12.18 4.56
C GLU A 22 -8.25 12.12 3.14
N ASP A 23 -9.29 12.93 2.93
CA ASP A 23 -9.94 13.06 1.62
C ASP A 23 -8.96 13.54 0.55
N GLY A 24 -9.00 12.91 -0.63
CA GLY A 24 -8.13 13.24 -1.76
C GLY A 24 -6.71 12.68 -1.69
N TRP A 25 -6.34 11.96 -0.62
CA TRP A 25 -4.99 11.40 -0.49
C TRP A 25 -4.67 10.35 -1.57
N VAL A 26 -3.44 10.44 -2.08
CA VAL A 26 -2.80 9.41 -2.90
C VAL A 26 -2.08 8.42 -1.99
N VAL A 27 -2.63 7.22 -1.90
CA VAL A 27 -2.19 6.17 -0.97
C VAL A 27 -1.47 5.05 -1.69
N ASN A 28 -0.27 4.69 -1.25
CA ASN A 28 0.41 3.48 -1.69
C ASN A 28 0.39 2.41 -0.59
N LEU A 29 0.02 1.18 -0.95
CA LEU A 29 -0.07 0.07 0.00
C LEU A 29 0.94 -1.02 -0.38
N GLY A 30 1.87 -1.29 0.53
CA GLY A 30 2.81 -2.40 0.41
C GLY A 30 2.10 -3.75 0.41
N ILE A 31 2.78 -4.77 -0.14
CA ILE A 31 2.23 -6.12 -0.26
C ILE A 31 1.96 -6.73 1.12
N GLY A 32 0.86 -7.48 1.26
CA GLY A 32 0.57 -8.27 2.46
C GLY A 32 -0.44 -7.60 3.38
N ILE A 33 -0.09 -7.38 4.64
CA ILE A 33 -0.99 -6.74 5.61
C ILE A 33 -1.43 -5.34 5.14
N PRO A 34 -0.55 -4.46 4.61
CA PRO A 34 -0.95 -3.11 4.24
C PRO A 34 -2.06 -3.03 3.20
N THR A 35 -2.17 -3.98 2.26
CA THR A 35 -3.24 -3.97 1.25
C THR A 35 -4.63 -4.09 1.88
N LEU A 36 -4.76 -4.63 3.10
CA LEU A 36 -6.04 -4.68 3.82
C LEU A 36 -6.60 -3.31 4.18
N CYS A 37 -5.78 -2.24 4.14
CA CYS A 37 -6.26 -0.87 4.34
C CYS A 37 -7.26 -0.46 3.26
N SER A 38 -7.20 -1.04 2.05
CA SER A 38 -8.17 -0.74 0.98
C SER A 38 -9.56 -1.34 1.23
N ASN A 39 -9.71 -2.22 2.23
CA ASN A 39 -11.02 -2.80 2.60
C ASN A 39 -11.81 -1.88 3.55
N PHE A 40 -11.18 -0.85 4.10
CA PHE A 40 -11.81 0.06 5.04
C PHE A 40 -12.91 0.88 4.35
N ASP A 41 -14.00 1.13 5.07
CA ASP A 41 -15.08 1.99 4.57
C ASP A 41 -14.71 3.47 4.77
N PHE A 42 -14.30 4.12 3.68
CA PHE A 42 -13.89 5.51 3.69
C PHE A 42 -15.07 6.50 3.73
N GLY A 43 -16.32 6.02 3.65
CA GLY A 43 -17.50 6.86 3.52
C GLY A 43 -17.45 7.71 2.25
N ASP A 44 -17.67 9.01 2.39
CA ASP A 44 -17.65 9.95 1.26
C ASP A 44 -16.23 10.39 0.84
N ARG A 45 -15.18 9.98 1.57
CA ARG A 45 -13.79 10.34 1.24
C ARG A 45 -13.33 9.64 -0.03
N GLN A 46 -12.70 10.39 -0.92
CA GLN A 46 -12.06 9.88 -2.12
C GLN A 46 -10.60 9.54 -1.84
N ILE A 47 -10.31 8.24 -1.72
CA ILE A 47 -8.94 7.74 -1.61
C ILE A 47 -8.46 7.28 -2.99
N ILE A 48 -7.29 7.77 -3.41
CA ILE A 48 -6.68 7.43 -4.69
C ILE A 48 -5.57 6.41 -4.46
N PHE A 49 -5.85 5.14 -4.71
CA PHE A 49 -4.82 4.12 -4.55
C PHE A 49 -3.83 4.11 -5.71
N HIS A 50 -2.54 4.14 -5.38
CA HIS A 50 -1.41 4.12 -6.29
C HIS A 50 -0.65 2.80 -6.19
N ALA A 51 -0.33 2.19 -7.33
CA ALA A 51 0.55 1.04 -7.43
C ALA A 51 1.83 1.40 -8.21
N GLU A 52 2.99 1.05 -7.66
CA GLU A 52 4.33 1.40 -8.18
C GLU A 52 4.62 0.88 -9.60
N ASN A 53 3.84 -0.11 -10.06
CA ASN A 53 3.91 -0.62 -11.42
C ASN A 53 3.22 0.27 -12.47
N GLY A 54 2.65 1.41 -12.07
CA GLY A 54 2.11 2.42 -12.99
C GLY A 54 0.59 2.62 -12.95
N VAL A 55 -0.12 2.03 -11.99
CA VAL A 55 -1.58 2.16 -11.89
C VAL A 55 -1.94 3.21 -10.84
N ILE A 56 -2.70 4.23 -11.22
CA ILE A 56 -3.18 5.31 -10.34
C ILE A 56 -4.71 5.27 -10.31
N GLY A 57 -5.31 5.22 -9.12
CA GLY A 57 -6.77 5.19 -8.94
C GLY A 57 -7.38 3.82 -9.19
N TYR A 58 -6.69 2.74 -8.81
CA TYR A 58 -7.28 1.40 -8.91
C TYR A 58 -8.43 1.20 -7.93
N GLY A 59 -9.41 0.40 -8.34
CA GLY A 59 -10.61 0.04 -7.60
C GLY A 59 -10.46 -1.29 -6.84
N PRO A 60 -11.58 -1.91 -6.41
CA PRO A 60 -11.54 -3.18 -5.70
C PRO A 60 -10.94 -4.32 -6.54
N LEU A 61 -10.61 -5.41 -5.85
CA LEU A 61 -10.19 -6.66 -6.49
C LEU A 61 -11.26 -7.14 -7.47
N THR A 62 -10.79 -7.68 -8.58
CA THR A 62 -11.65 -8.22 -9.62
C THR A 62 -12.25 -9.56 -9.18
N GLY A 63 -13.53 -9.79 -9.51
CA GLY A 63 -14.19 -11.06 -9.25
C GLY A 63 -13.66 -12.18 -10.15
N ALA A 64 -13.77 -13.43 -9.67
CA ALA A 64 -13.30 -14.62 -10.38
C ALA A 64 -13.81 -14.68 -11.84
N GLY A 65 -12.90 -14.88 -12.78
CA GLY A 65 -13.19 -14.98 -14.22
C GLY A 65 -13.36 -13.64 -14.94
N LYS A 66 -13.15 -12.50 -14.26
CA LYS A 66 -13.19 -11.16 -14.85
C LYS A 66 -11.82 -10.47 -14.89
N GLU A 67 -10.77 -11.19 -14.50
CA GLU A 67 -9.42 -10.66 -14.36
C GLU A 67 -8.86 -10.17 -15.69
N ASP A 68 -8.24 -9.00 -15.67
CA ASP A 68 -7.33 -8.55 -16.73
C ASP A 68 -5.90 -8.90 -16.30
N LEU A 69 -5.23 -9.73 -17.11
CA LEU A 69 -3.88 -10.21 -16.84
C LEU A 69 -2.82 -9.10 -16.94
N HIS A 70 -3.19 -7.94 -17.51
CA HIS A 70 -2.32 -6.77 -17.62
C HIS A 70 -2.59 -5.72 -16.54
N LEU A 71 -3.58 -5.93 -15.67
CA LEU A 71 -3.97 -4.98 -14.64
C LEU A 71 -3.90 -5.60 -13.25
N VAL A 72 -2.83 -5.25 -12.53
CA VAL A 72 -2.60 -5.66 -11.15
C VAL A 72 -2.15 -4.48 -10.30
N ASN A 73 -2.45 -4.53 -9.00
CA ASN A 73 -1.83 -3.64 -8.02
C ASN A 73 -0.36 -4.05 -7.75
N ALA A 74 0.33 -3.32 -6.87
CA ALA A 74 1.72 -3.61 -6.50
C ALA A 74 1.90 -4.99 -5.86
N GLY A 75 0.84 -5.56 -5.28
CA GLY A 75 0.79 -6.91 -4.73
C GLY A 75 0.57 -8.03 -5.75
N GLY A 76 0.45 -7.70 -7.05
CA GLY A 76 0.15 -8.67 -8.09
C GLY A 76 -1.29 -9.16 -8.10
N GLN A 77 -2.20 -8.48 -7.39
CA GLN A 77 -3.61 -8.84 -7.34
C GLN A 77 -4.38 -8.12 -8.47
N HIS A 78 -5.28 -8.82 -9.15
CA HIS A 78 -6.11 -8.23 -10.21
C HIS A 78 -7.11 -7.24 -9.61
N VAL A 79 -7.10 -6.03 -10.15
CA VAL A 79 -7.93 -4.90 -9.69
C VAL A 79 -8.75 -4.34 -10.83
N THR A 80 -9.77 -3.57 -10.49
CA THR A 80 -10.51 -2.74 -11.44
C THR A 80 -9.91 -1.33 -11.52
N LEU A 81 -10.40 -0.50 -12.45
CA LEU A 81 -10.07 0.94 -12.52
C LEU A 81 -11.27 1.76 -12.09
N ASN A 82 -11.07 2.72 -11.19
CA ASN A 82 -12.10 3.70 -10.88
C ASN A 82 -12.21 4.75 -12.01
N PRO A 83 -13.35 5.45 -12.15
CA PRO A 83 -13.44 6.62 -13.01
C PRO A 83 -12.33 7.63 -12.69
N GLY A 84 -11.62 8.10 -13.72
CA GLY A 84 -10.48 9.02 -13.57
C GLY A 84 -9.14 8.33 -13.29
N ALA A 85 -9.08 7.00 -13.23
CA ALA A 85 -7.83 6.27 -13.14
C ALA A 85 -6.90 6.53 -14.33
N ALA A 86 -5.59 6.37 -14.10
CA ALA A 86 -4.56 6.52 -15.11
C ALA A 86 -3.57 5.36 -15.06
N ILE A 87 -3.06 4.98 -16.23
CA ILE A 87 -1.95 4.04 -16.39
C ILE A 87 -0.78 4.82 -16.97
N VAL A 88 0.35 4.77 -16.28
CA VAL A 88 1.57 5.50 -16.65
C VAL A 88 2.75 4.55 -16.78
N HIS A 89 3.81 5.01 -17.44
CA HIS A 89 5.05 4.24 -17.51
C HIS A 89 5.67 4.11 -16.10
N HIS A 90 6.37 3.00 -15.85
CA HIS A 90 7.00 2.72 -14.56
C HIS A 90 7.93 3.87 -14.09
N ALA A 91 8.65 4.50 -15.01
CA ALA A 91 9.49 5.65 -14.70
C ALA A 91 8.69 6.88 -14.20
N ASP A 92 7.47 7.08 -14.71
CA ASP A 92 6.61 8.19 -14.31
C ASP A 92 6.00 7.93 -12.93
N SER A 93 5.60 6.68 -12.64
CA SER A 93 5.13 6.27 -11.31
C SER A 93 6.20 6.50 -10.25
N PHE A 94 7.44 6.08 -10.49
CA PHE A 94 8.56 6.39 -9.60
C PHE A 94 8.93 7.88 -9.60
N GLY A 95 8.65 8.61 -10.68
CA GLY A 95 8.72 10.07 -10.72
C GLY A 95 7.72 10.71 -9.76
N MET A 96 6.50 10.19 -9.66
CA MET A 96 5.51 10.62 -8.67
C MET A 96 5.96 10.31 -7.23
N ILE A 97 6.44 9.08 -6.98
CA ILE A 97 6.97 8.67 -5.66
C ILE A 97 8.10 9.61 -5.23
N ARG A 98 9.18 9.69 -6.02
CA ARG A 98 10.39 10.45 -5.66
C ARG A 98 10.19 11.97 -5.60
N SER A 99 9.08 12.47 -6.15
CA SER A 99 8.74 13.90 -6.08
C SER A 99 7.78 14.26 -4.95
N GLY A 100 7.51 13.31 -4.04
CA GLY A 100 6.68 13.55 -2.86
C GLY A 100 5.19 13.73 -3.17
N ARG A 101 4.71 13.12 -4.26
CA ARG A 101 3.29 13.17 -4.66
C ARG A 101 2.45 12.04 -4.05
N ILE A 102 3.05 11.16 -3.25
CA ILE A 102 2.34 10.14 -2.48
C ILE A 102 2.13 10.72 -1.07
N ASP A 103 0.87 10.84 -0.66
CA ASP A 103 0.52 11.41 0.64
C ASP A 103 0.90 10.44 1.75
N VAL A 104 0.57 9.15 1.59
CA VAL A 104 0.96 8.13 2.56
C VAL A 104 1.34 6.83 1.86
N THR A 105 2.39 6.21 2.36
CA THR A 105 2.71 4.82 2.04
C THR A 105 2.55 3.98 3.30
N VAL A 106 2.01 2.76 3.16
CA VAL A 106 1.93 1.81 4.28
C VAL A 106 2.79 0.60 3.96
N LEU A 107 3.80 0.36 4.78
CA LEU A 107 4.77 -0.71 4.57
C LEU A 107 4.72 -1.72 5.73
N GLY A 108 4.85 -3.01 5.40
CA GLY A 108 5.21 -4.00 6.41
C GLY A 108 6.69 -3.84 6.80
N ALA A 109 7.03 -4.24 8.02
CA ALA A 109 8.39 -4.29 8.52
C ALA A 109 8.64 -5.55 9.35
N TYR A 110 9.86 -6.08 9.31
CA TYR A 110 10.33 -7.09 10.25
C TYR A 110 10.69 -6.47 11.59
N GLU A 111 11.38 -5.33 11.54
CA GLU A 111 11.83 -4.56 12.70
C GLU A 111 11.67 -3.07 12.41
N VAL A 112 11.34 -2.31 13.45
CA VAL A 112 11.30 -0.84 13.45
C VAL A 112 12.06 -0.39 14.69
N ALA A 113 13.06 0.46 14.51
CA ALA A 113 13.86 1.04 15.58
C ALA A 113 13.20 2.32 16.13
N GLU A 114 13.59 2.72 17.34
CA GLU A 114 13.03 3.90 18.03
C GLU A 114 13.25 5.21 17.25
N ASN A 115 14.30 5.28 16.44
CA ASN A 115 14.62 6.42 15.60
C ASN A 115 13.83 6.47 14.27
N GLY A 116 12.96 5.49 14.02
CA GLY A 116 12.18 5.39 12.78
C GLY A 116 12.85 4.59 11.65
N ASP A 117 14.08 4.09 11.85
CA ASP A 117 14.67 3.16 10.89
C ASP A 117 13.85 1.86 10.88
N PHE A 118 13.66 1.24 9.71
CA PHE A 118 12.97 -0.03 9.60
C PHE A 118 13.64 -0.97 8.60
N ALA A 119 13.43 -2.27 8.79
CA ALA A 119 13.94 -3.32 7.93
C ALA A 119 12.80 -4.19 7.42
N ASN A 120 12.63 -4.30 6.09
CA ASN A 120 11.48 -5.02 5.52
C ASN A 120 11.73 -5.85 4.26
N TRP A 121 12.95 -5.86 3.69
CA TRP A 121 13.15 -6.43 2.35
C TRP A 121 14.01 -7.71 2.32
N LYS A 122 14.85 -7.94 3.33
CA LYS A 122 15.74 -9.13 3.36
C LYS A 122 16.15 -9.52 4.78
N MET A 123 16.03 -10.80 5.09
CA MET A 123 16.63 -11.41 6.29
C MET A 123 17.88 -12.21 5.93
N ALA A 124 18.83 -12.31 6.86
CA ALA A 124 20.02 -13.14 6.69
C ALA A 124 19.62 -14.61 6.44
N GLY A 125 20.17 -15.24 5.40
CA GLY A 125 19.90 -16.63 5.04
C GLY A 125 18.59 -16.87 4.26
N GLN A 126 17.76 -15.85 4.04
CA GLN A 126 16.56 -15.97 3.23
C GLN A 126 16.89 -16.06 1.73
N LYS A 127 16.28 -17.01 1.02
CA LYS A 127 16.31 -17.07 -0.45
C LYS A 127 15.17 -16.22 -1.02
N GLY A 128 15.49 -15.36 -2.00
CA GLY A 128 14.55 -14.37 -2.51
C GLY A 128 14.50 -13.12 -1.61
N GLY A 129 13.55 -12.22 -1.89
CA GLY A 129 13.48 -10.89 -1.28
C GLY A 129 14.15 -9.86 -2.18
N GLY A 130 13.33 -9.00 -2.76
CA GLY A 130 13.74 -7.82 -3.49
C GLY A 130 13.18 -6.60 -2.79
N ILE A 131 13.87 -5.48 -2.90
CA ILE A 131 13.45 -4.26 -2.24
C ILE A 131 12.18 -3.65 -2.84
N GLY A 132 11.93 -3.88 -4.14
CA GLY A 132 10.82 -3.25 -4.85
C GLY A 132 10.89 -1.73 -4.75
N GLY A 133 9.74 -1.07 -4.69
CA GLY A 133 9.65 0.38 -4.44
C GLY A 133 9.83 0.82 -2.99
N ALA A 134 10.10 -0.08 -2.03
CA ALA A 134 10.04 0.24 -0.60
C ALA A 134 11.00 1.38 -0.18
N MET A 135 12.20 1.44 -0.77
CA MET A 135 13.18 2.49 -0.49
C MET A 135 12.70 3.87 -0.97
N ASP A 136 12.23 3.97 -2.22
CA ASP A 136 11.70 5.21 -2.79
C ASP A 136 10.46 5.71 -2.03
N LEU A 137 9.55 4.79 -1.69
CA LEU A 137 8.33 5.10 -0.95
C LEU A 137 8.66 5.64 0.44
N ALA A 138 9.51 4.96 1.20
CA ALA A 138 9.88 5.38 2.55
C ALA A 138 10.70 6.68 2.58
N ALA A 139 11.51 6.92 1.56
CA ALA A 139 12.32 8.13 1.50
C ALA A 139 11.54 9.37 1.04
N CYS A 140 10.43 9.19 0.30
CA CYS A 140 9.81 10.30 -0.43
C CYS A 140 8.31 10.49 -0.23
N ALA A 141 7.56 9.51 0.29
CA ALA A 141 6.16 9.75 0.67
C ALA A 141 6.09 10.79 1.80
N LYS A 142 4.99 11.56 1.87
CA LYS A 142 4.82 12.58 2.92
C LYS A 142 4.67 11.95 4.30
N HIS A 143 4.04 10.78 4.36
CA HIS A 143 3.87 9.95 5.55
C HIS A 143 4.23 8.49 5.26
N VAL A 144 4.85 7.81 6.23
CA VAL A 144 5.30 6.41 6.18
C VAL A 144 4.88 5.70 7.45
#